data_AF-A0A1C5F0S4-F1
#
_entry.id   AF-A0A1C5F0S4-F1
#
_cell.length_a   1.000
_cell.length_b   1.000
_cell.length_c   1.000
_cell.angle_alpha   90.00
_cell.angle_beta   90.00
_cell.angle_gamma   90.00
#
_symmetry.space_group_name_H-M   'P 1'
#
loop_
_entity.id
_entity.type
_entity.pdbx_description
1 polymer ?
#
loop_
_entity_poly.entity_id
_entity_poly.type
_entity_poly.pdbx_seq_one_letter_code
_entity_poly.pdbx_strand_id
1 'polypeptide(L)'
;MLNLVRSALDRGADRVVSGATLIEAQHGRIKRAHWNYVLSQVRVEPLSVGWSKEAAQLLQETGLHGHKYAIDAMVAVTAMHQSGPVVMLTSDVDDMAKLCGGRVTLVAV
;
A
#
# COMPACT_ATOMS: atom_id res chain seq x y z
N MET A 1 14.57 -8.14 9.15
CA MET A 1 13.36 -7.61 8.49
C MET A 1 12.67 -8.62 7.58
N LEU A 2 13.38 -9.28 6.64
CA LEU A 2 12.81 -10.38 5.82
C LEU A 2 12.15 -11.51 6.64
N ASN A 3 12.69 -11.82 7.83
CA ASN A 3 12.10 -12.81 8.74
C ASN A 3 10.69 -12.43 9.22
N LEU A 4 10.36 -11.14 9.36
CA LEU A 4 9.04 -10.70 9.79
C LEU A 4 7.99 -10.97 8.70
N VAL A 5 8.30 -10.59 7.46
CA VAL A 5 7.43 -10.79 6.30
C VAL A 5 7.18 -12.28 6.08
N ARG A 6 8.26 -13.08 6.09
CA ARG A 6 8.16 -14.53 5.95
C ARG A 6 7.31 -15.13 7.05
N SER A 7 7.53 -14.72 8.29
CA SER A 7 6.75 -15.19 9.43
C SER A 7 5.26 -14.77 9.37
N ALA A 8 4.94 -13.60 8.82
CA ALA A 8 3.56 -13.19 8.57
C ALA A 8 2.89 -14.08 7.52
N LEU A 9 3.58 -14.37 6.41
CA LEU A 9 3.09 -15.26 5.36
C LEU A 9 2.93 -16.70 5.87
N ASP A 10 3.89 -17.22 6.64
CA ASP A 10 3.82 -18.57 7.23
C ASP A 10 2.63 -18.72 8.20
N ARG A 11 2.17 -17.61 8.78
CA ARG A 11 0.97 -17.55 9.64
C ARG A 11 -0.33 -17.25 8.86
N GLY A 12 -0.28 -17.21 7.54
CA GLY A 12 -1.46 -17.01 6.69
C GLY A 12 -1.91 -15.56 6.53
N ALA A 13 -1.01 -14.59 6.68
CA ALA A 13 -1.34 -13.20 6.38
C ALA A 13 -1.71 -13.00 4.90
N ASP A 14 -2.74 -12.18 4.65
CA ASP A 14 -3.12 -11.76 3.31
C ASP A 14 -2.04 -10.88 2.67
N ARG A 15 -1.88 -11.03 1.35
CA ARG A 15 -1.09 -10.11 0.52
C ARG A 15 -2.04 -9.11 -0.11
N VAL A 16 -2.06 -7.88 0.39
CA VAL A 16 -3.00 -6.83 -0.05
C VAL A 16 -2.24 -5.74 -0.78
N VAL A 17 -2.81 -5.25 -1.89
CA VAL A 17 -2.30 -4.10 -2.64
C VAL A 17 -3.41 -3.09 -2.90
N SER A 18 -3.07 -1.81 -2.88
CA SER A 18 -4.00 -0.76 -3.30
C SER A 18 -4.19 -0.81 -4.82
N GLY A 19 -5.40 -0.55 -5.30
CA GLY A 19 -5.68 -0.31 -6.71
C GLY A 19 -4.81 0.82 -7.31
N ALA A 20 -4.36 1.78 -6.49
CA ALA A 20 -3.49 2.86 -6.93
C ALA A 20 -2.09 2.34 -7.32
N THR A 21 -1.58 1.33 -6.62
CA THR A 21 -0.29 0.67 -6.93
C THR A 21 -0.32 0.00 -8.30
N LEU A 22 -1.49 -0.49 -8.75
CA LEU A 22 -1.60 -1.07 -10.09
C LEU A 22 -1.37 -0.02 -11.19
N ILE A 23 -1.80 1.21 -10.94
CA ILE A 23 -1.63 2.33 -11.87
C ILE A 23 -0.16 2.76 -11.88
N GLU A 24 0.42 2.94 -10.69
CA GLU A 24 1.82 3.36 -10.51
C GLU A 24 2.82 2.36 -11.08
N ALA A 25 2.62 1.07 -10.82
CA ALA A 25 3.54 0.03 -11.25
C ALA A 25 3.49 -0.21 -12.76
N GLN A 26 2.47 0.26 -13.47
CA GLN A 26 2.30 -0.05 -14.89
C GLN A 26 3.27 0.74 -15.78
N HIS A 27 4.02 0.01 -16.61
CA HIS A 27 4.88 0.61 -17.63
C HIS A 27 5.06 -0.33 -18.84
N GLY A 28 5.50 0.22 -19.98
CA GLY A 28 5.50 -0.48 -21.28
C GLY A 28 6.40 -1.72 -21.40
N ARG A 29 7.19 -2.07 -20.36
CA ARG A 29 8.04 -3.27 -20.36
C ARG A 29 7.38 -4.45 -19.62
N ILE A 30 6.24 -4.24 -18.95
CA ILE A 30 5.54 -5.29 -18.23
C ILE A 30 4.84 -6.22 -19.20
N LYS A 31 5.18 -7.52 -19.15
CA LYS A 31 4.50 -8.56 -19.93
C LYS A 31 3.16 -8.88 -19.29
N ARG A 32 2.08 -8.89 -20.07
CA ARG A 32 0.70 -9.18 -19.61
C ARG A 32 0.58 -10.49 -18.83
N ALA A 33 1.25 -11.55 -19.27
CA ALA A 33 1.22 -12.84 -18.57
C ALA A 33 1.84 -12.76 -17.17
N HIS A 34 2.97 -12.06 -17.04
CA HIS A 34 3.63 -11.84 -15.75
C HIS A 34 2.76 -10.96 -14.83
N TRP A 35 2.17 -9.90 -15.38
CA TRP A 35 1.24 -9.03 -14.67
C TRP A 35 0.06 -9.81 -14.07
N ASN A 36 -0.63 -10.59 -14.91
CA ASN A 36 -1.78 -11.39 -14.47
C ASN A 36 -1.37 -12.45 -13.42
N TYR A 37 -0.19 -13.06 -13.58
CA TYR A 37 0.33 -13.99 -12.59
C TYR A 37 0.54 -13.30 -11.24
N VAL A 38 1.21 -12.15 -11.18
CA VAL A 38 1.41 -11.41 -9.92
C VAL A 38 0.08 -11.01 -9.30
N LEU A 39 -0.85 -10.47 -10.08
CA LEU A 39 -2.18 -10.09 -9.59
C LEU A 39 -3.00 -11.28 -9.07
N SER A 40 -2.79 -12.50 -9.59
CA SER A 40 -3.44 -13.70 -9.05
C SER A 40 -2.98 -14.07 -7.64
N GLN A 41 -1.85 -13.52 -7.17
CA GLN A 41 -1.26 -13.84 -5.88
C GLN A 41 -1.65 -12.84 -4.77
N VAL A 42 -2.33 -11.75 -5.10
CA VAL A 42 -2.63 -10.65 -4.17
C VAL A 42 -4.11 -10.29 -4.20
N ARG A 43 -4.64 -9.84 -3.06
CA ARG A 43 -5.95 -9.17 -2.98
C ARG A 43 -5.77 -7.70 -3.33
N VAL A 44 -6.47 -7.24 -4.36
CA VAL A 44 -6.47 -5.84 -4.77
C VAL A 44 -7.67 -5.13 -4.14
N GLU A 45 -7.42 -4.08 -3.38
CA GLU A 45 -8.49 -3.23 -2.85
C GLU A 45 -8.84 -2.07 -3.80
N PRO A 46 -10.13 -1.77 -4.02
CA PRO A 46 -10.55 -0.74 -4.96
C PRO A 46 -10.34 0.68 -4.42
N LEU A 47 -10.27 1.65 -5.33
CA LEU A 47 -10.26 3.08 -4.99
C LEU A 47 -11.69 3.59 -4.79
N SER A 48 -12.28 3.27 -3.63
CA SER A 48 -13.62 3.74 -3.31
C SER A 48 -13.64 5.27 -3.13
N VAL A 49 -14.81 5.89 -3.33
CA VAL A 49 -15.00 7.33 -3.07
C VAL A 49 -14.77 7.65 -1.59
N GLY A 50 -15.16 6.74 -0.69
CA GLY A 50 -14.95 6.90 0.76
C GLY A 50 -13.46 6.96 1.09
N TRP A 51 -12.70 5.97 0.64
CA TRP A 51 -11.25 5.91 0.89
C TRP A 51 -10.49 7.04 0.19
N SER A 52 -10.96 7.48 -0.99
CA SER A 52 -10.40 8.66 -1.66
C SER A 52 -10.58 9.94 -0.84
N LYS A 53 -11.73 10.10 -0.19
CA LYS A 53 -11.97 11.24 0.73
C LYS A 53 -11.10 11.14 1.99
N GLU A 54 -10.98 9.95 2.56
CA GLU A 54 -10.09 9.70 3.71
C GLU A 54 -8.63 9.98 3.37
N ALA A 55 -8.16 9.60 2.18
CA ALA A 55 -6.81 9.90 1.71
C ALA A 55 -6.58 11.41 1.53
N ALA A 56 -7.57 12.13 0.99
CA ALA A 56 -7.51 13.58 0.88
C ALA A 56 -7.46 14.27 2.26
N GLN A 57 -8.23 13.76 3.23
CA GLN A 57 -8.20 14.22 4.61
C GLN A 57 -6.84 13.94 5.27
N LEU A 58 -6.30 12.73 5.09
CA LEU A 58 -4.98 12.36 5.60
C LEU A 58 -3.87 13.30 5.09
N LEU A 59 -3.92 13.65 3.80
CA LEU A 59 -3.00 14.60 3.18
C LEU A 59 -3.13 16.00 3.81
N GLN A 60 -4.36 16.46 4.06
CA GLN A 60 -4.61 17.71 4.76
C GLN A 60 -4.03 17.70 6.18
N GLU A 61 -4.27 16.62 6.94
CA GLU A 61 -3.82 16.48 8.33
C GLU A 61 -2.29 16.41 8.45
N THR A 62 -1.62 15.79 7.48
CA THR A 62 -0.16 15.67 7.42
C THR A 62 0.53 16.86 6.75
N GLY A 63 -0.23 17.79 6.17
CA GLY A 63 0.30 18.91 5.40
C GLY A 63 0.98 18.51 4.08
N LEU A 64 0.78 17.27 3.63
CA LEU A 64 1.36 16.74 2.39
C LEU A 64 0.47 17.07 1.20
N HIS A 65 1.09 17.45 0.08
CA HIS A 65 0.32 17.87 -1.10
C HIS A 65 -0.06 16.67 -1.99
N GLY A 66 -1.35 16.53 -2.29
CA GLY A 66 -1.85 15.43 -3.12
C GLY A 66 -1.26 15.30 -4.53
N HIS A 67 -0.73 16.35 -5.16
CA HIS A 67 -0.06 16.21 -6.46
C HIS A 67 1.19 15.32 -6.37
N LYS A 68 1.81 15.24 -5.18
CA LYS A 68 2.98 14.42 -4.91
C LYS A 68 2.58 13.09 -4.25
N TYR A 69 1.63 13.11 -3.32
CA TYR A 69 1.37 11.99 -2.41
C TYR A 69 0.01 11.30 -2.58
N ALA A 70 -0.75 11.57 -3.66
CA ALA A 70 -2.08 10.97 -3.82
C ALA A 70 -2.07 9.44 -3.82
N ILE A 71 -1.07 8.82 -4.46
CA ILE A 71 -0.94 7.36 -4.52
C ILE A 71 -0.53 6.83 -3.14
N ASP A 72 0.50 7.43 -2.52
CA ASP A 72 0.95 7.06 -1.17
C ASP A 72 -0.18 7.14 -0.14
N ALA A 73 -1.00 8.19 -0.20
CA ALA A 73 -2.13 8.36 0.70
C ALA A 73 -3.20 7.26 0.48
N MET A 74 -3.47 6.87 -0.76
CA MET A 74 -4.36 5.74 -1.03
C MET A 74 -3.78 4.41 -0.55
N VAL A 75 -2.46 4.21 -0.67
CA VAL A 75 -1.76 3.04 -0.12
C VAL A 75 -1.86 3.02 1.41
N ALA A 76 -1.65 4.17 2.06
CA ALA A 76 -1.78 4.32 3.51
C ALA A 76 -3.21 4.00 3.98
N VAL A 77 -4.24 4.58 3.35
CA VAL A 77 -5.65 4.30 3.67
C VAL A 77 -5.97 2.83 3.45
N THR A 78 -5.53 2.23 2.34
CA THR A 78 -5.70 0.79 2.09
C THR A 78 -5.14 -0.04 3.23
N ALA A 79 -3.93 0.28 3.71
CA ALA A 79 -3.30 -0.40 4.84
C ALA A 79 -4.08 -0.21 6.16
N MET A 80 -4.58 1.01 6.43
CA MET A 80 -5.32 1.33 7.65
C MET A 80 -6.69 0.63 7.75
N HIS A 81 -7.27 0.20 6.63
CA HIS A 81 -8.51 -0.58 6.59
C HIS A 81 -8.30 -2.10 6.70
N GLN A 82 -7.04 -2.58 6.74
CA GLN A 82 -6.79 -4.02 6.93
C GLN A 82 -6.92 -4.43 8.40
N SER A 83 -7.39 -5.66 8.60
CA SER A 83 -7.54 -6.24 9.94
C SER A 83 -6.20 -6.77 10.48
N GLY A 84 -5.94 -6.51 11.76
CA GLY A 84 -4.77 -7.04 12.49
C GLY A 84 -3.52 -6.15 12.41
N PRO A 85 -2.37 -6.64 12.93
CA PRO A 85 -1.09 -5.96 12.72
C PRO A 85 -0.73 -5.95 11.23
N VAL A 86 -0.52 -4.77 10.65
CA VAL A 86 -0.19 -4.60 9.24
C VAL A 86 1.31 -4.40 9.07
N VAL A 87 1.91 -5.13 8.13
CA VAL A 87 3.30 -4.95 7.70
C VAL A 87 3.30 -4.44 6.26
N MET A 88 3.94 -3.31 6.01
CA MET A 88 4.07 -2.71 4.68
C MET A 88 5.51 -2.82 4.20
N LEU A 89 5.66 -3.39 3.00
CA LEU A 89 6.90 -3.37 2.25
C LEU A 89 6.92 -2.12 1.37
N THR A 90 7.93 -1.27 1.53
CA THR A 90 8.04 -0.03 0.76
C THR A 90 9.49 0.44 0.63
N SER A 91 9.85 1.00 -0.52
CA SER A 91 11.09 1.76 -0.70
C SER A 91 11.04 3.11 -0.01
N ASP A 92 9.85 3.71 0.07
CA ASP A 92 9.62 5.08 0.53
C ASP A 92 9.17 5.11 2.00
N VAL A 93 10.03 4.57 2.87
CA VAL A 93 9.74 4.44 4.30
C VAL A 93 9.42 5.78 4.95
N ASP A 94 10.13 6.84 4.59
CA ASP A 94 9.93 8.17 5.19
C ASP A 94 8.55 8.75 4.89
N ASP A 95 8.04 8.54 3.68
CA ASP A 95 6.74 9.06 3.28
C ASP A 95 5.61 8.23 3.87
N MET A 96 5.77 6.91 3.88
CA MET A 96 4.80 6.03 4.54
C MET A 96 4.80 6.19 6.07
N ALA A 97 5.92 6.56 6.69
CA ALA A 97 5.97 6.85 8.12
C ALA A 97 5.13 8.09 8.47
N LYS A 98 5.17 9.14 7.63
CA LYS A 98 4.34 10.35 7.81
C LYS A 98 2.86 10.03 7.64
N LEU A 99 2.49 9.21 6.66
CA LEU A 99 1.10 8.92 6.32
C LEU A 99 0.46 7.87 7.23
N CYS A 100 1.16 6.79 7.57
CA CYS A 100 0.61 5.72 8.40
C CYS A 100 0.76 5.99 9.90
N GLY A 101 1.72 6.83 10.29
CA GLY A 101 2.13 6.98 11.69
C GLY A 101 2.54 5.63 12.29
N GLY A 102 2.21 5.40 13.57
CA GLY A 102 2.52 4.14 14.27
C GLY A 102 1.58 2.96 14.00
N ARG A 103 0.60 3.11 13.10
CA ARG A 103 -0.44 2.08 12.85
C ARG A 103 0.01 0.93 11.96
N VAL A 104 1.08 1.14 11.18
CA VAL A 104 1.60 0.17 10.22
C VAL A 104 3.08 -0.07 10.51
N THR A 105 3.50 -1.34 10.55
CA THR A 105 4.91 -1.70 10.66
C THR A 105 5.56 -1.59 9.29
N LEU A 106 6.53 -0.69 9.14
CA LEU A 106 7.23 -0.47 7.87
C LEU A 106 8.47 -1.38 7.76
N VAL A 107 8.66 -1.94 6.57
CA VAL A 107 9.80 -2.77 6.21
C VAL A 107 10.37 -2.23 4.89
N ALA A 108 11.57 -1.65 4.94
CA ALA A 108 12.30 -1.23 3.76
C ALA A 108 12.61 -2.43 2.83
N VAL A 109 12.50 -2.21 1.52
CA VAL A 109 12.86 -3.17 0.45
C VAL A 109 13.83 -2.56 -0.55
#